data_AF-A0AAV8CZ92-F1
#
_entry.id   AF-A0AAV8CZ92-F1
#
_cell.length_a   1.000
_cell.length_b   1.000
_cell.length_c   1.000
_cell.angle_alpha   90.00
_cell.angle_beta   90.00
_cell.angle_gamma   90.00
#
_symmetry.space_group_name_H-M   'P 1'
#
loop_
_entity.id
_entity.type
_entity.pdbx_description
1 polymer ?
#
loop_
_entity_poly.entity_id
_entity_poly.type
_entity_poly.pdbx_seq_one_letter_code
_entity_poly.pdbx_strand_id
1 'polypeptide(L)'
;MSPNMKAAIALLLTLFGSHLLVHGSADAADGLRYDYSASTECKSHSEPALYQGGILTESTRKTEVKNVRTENGASSPGFVLSNLTADTIYSFSCWVQIKGRDSALIKARLNTASGTTCIGTTLARSHCWSFLKGGFVLDSPSLSSLLYFKASDQNDTTILVKSASLQPFSQEQWNQHREDSIQKRRKRFITVHVSDAQGNRVRGANVSAQQLSKDFPFGSAIASTILGNKPYQDWFAERFNAAVFENELKWYATEPQPGKLNYTLADGMLEFVRAHQISVRGHNIFWEDPKYTPSWVRNLTGNALKAAVNSRIRSLLRRYKGDFVHWDVSNEMLHFNFYEERLGPNATLEFFQTAKQADPLTTLFMNDFNVVETCEDDNASVDNYVVRLRQLMQGDEGMLQGIGLEGHFGKPNIPLMRAVLDKLATLKLPVWLTEIDISRNLGLQNQAAYLEEVLREGFSHPSMHGIMLWTALDKSGTCYQMCLTDTNFQNLPTGDEVDKLLKEWQSIDIKGQTNVRGSYSFSAFLGEHEVSVSSGNATKRVTFSLDGSQETKHINVQL
;
A
#
# COMPACT_ATOMS: atom_id res chain seq x y z
N MET A 1 -66.43 19.39 18.19
CA MET A 1 -67.39 18.49 17.48
C MET A 1 -67.05 18.58 16.00
N SER A 2 -66.89 17.52 15.23
CA SER A 2 -67.00 16.08 15.44
C SER A 2 -66.26 15.42 14.25
N PRO A 3 -65.80 14.18 14.42
CA PRO A 3 -64.98 13.48 13.46
C PRO A 3 -65.84 12.91 12.33
N ASN A 4 -65.49 13.20 11.07
CA ASN A 4 -65.85 12.39 9.89
C ASN A 4 -65.07 12.91 8.67
N MET A 5 -63.76 12.66 8.65
CA MET A 5 -62.95 12.76 7.43
C MET A 5 -61.75 11.80 7.52
N LYS A 6 -62.07 10.51 7.71
CA LYS A 6 -61.16 9.38 7.50
C LYS A 6 -61.86 8.35 6.63
N ALA A 7 -62.18 8.73 5.39
CA ALA A 7 -62.59 7.84 4.29
C ALA A 7 -62.77 8.65 2.99
N ALA A 8 -61.72 9.35 2.52
CA ALA A 8 -61.74 10.00 1.19
C ALA A 8 -60.33 10.37 0.68
N ILE A 9 -59.30 9.58 0.98
CA ILE A 9 -57.98 9.64 0.30
C ILE A 9 -57.57 8.19 0.01
N ALA A 10 -58.36 7.55 -0.85
CA ALA A 10 -58.10 6.23 -1.42
C ALA A 10 -59.01 6.07 -2.65
N LEU A 11 -58.74 6.85 -3.70
CA LEU A 11 -59.14 6.66 -5.11
C LEU A 11 -59.02 8.03 -5.80
N LEU A 12 -57.91 8.28 -6.52
CA LEU A 12 -57.79 9.22 -7.67
C LEU A 12 -56.33 9.48 -8.07
N LEU A 13 -55.52 8.43 -8.24
CA LEU A 13 -54.25 8.51 -8.97
C LEU A 13 -54.06 7.22 -9.79
N THR A 14 -54.96 7.03 -10.74
CA THR A 14 -54.79 6.09 -11.86
C THR A 14 -55.22 6.82 -13.11
N LEU A 15 -54.35 6.84 -14.13
CA LEU A 15 -54.47 7.36 -15.50
C LEU A 15 -53.53 8.55 -15.77
N PHE A 16 -52.28 8.23 -16.14
CA PHE A 16 -51.68 8.56 -17.45
C PHE A 16 -50.20 8.17 -17.41
N GLY A 17 -49.81 7.19 -18.23
CA GLY A 17 -48.41 6.74 -18.31
C GLY A 17 -48.21 5.34 -18.88
N SER A 18 -48.93 4.97 -19.93
CA SER A 18 -48.62 3.80 -20.76
C SER A 18 -47.58 4.19 -21.81
N HIS A 19 -46.31 3.83 -21.62
CA HIS A 19 -45.36 3.65 -22.71
C HIS A 19 -44.35 2.54 -22.42
N LEU A 20 -44.46 1.49 -23.26
CA LEU A 20 -43.48 0.51 -23.70
C LEU A 20 -42.51 -0.11 -22.69
N LEU A 21 -42.86 -1.36 -22.34
CA LEU A 21 -41.91 -2.45 -22.17
C LEU A 21 -40.98 -2.54 -23.39
N VAL A 22 -39.69 -2.28 -23.18
CA VAL A 22 -38.62 -2.81 -24.03
C VAL A 22 -37.86 -3.82 -23.18
N HIS A 23 -38.15 -5.10 -23.40
CA HIS A 23 -37.17 -6.15 -23.18
C HIS A 23 -36.12 -6.03 -24.27
N GLY A 24 -34.87 -5.72 -23.89
CA GLY A 24 -33.74 -5.59 -24.79
C GLY A 24 -32.45 -5.34 -24.02
N SER A 25 -31.73 -6.42 -23.72
CA SER A 25 -30.29 -6.49 -23.40
C SER A 25 -29.71 -5.44 -22.44
N ALA A 26 -29.73 -5.75 -21.14
CA ALA A 26 -28.81 -5.18 -20.15
C ALA A 26 -27.69 -6.17 -19.82
N ASP A 27 -27.20 -6.90 -20.82
CA ASP A 27 -26.04 -7.78 -20.73
C ASP A 27 -24.94 -7.21 -21.63
N ALA A 28 -23.73 -7.05 -21.08
CA ALA A 28 -22.45 -6.70 -21.71
C ALA A 28 -21.91 -5.24 -21.58
N ALA A 29 -22.01 -4.58 -20.41
CA ALA A 29 -21.25 -3.33 -20.16
C ALA A 29 -20.76 -3.04 -18.73
N ASP A 30 -20.79 -4.00 -17.78
CA ASP A 30 -20.10 -3.86 -16.49
C ASP A 30 -19.07 -5.00 -16.39
N GLY A 31 -17.82 -4.70 -16.73
CA GLY A 31 -16.72 -5.67 -16.67
C GLY A 31 -16.56 -6.21 -15.24
N LEU A 32 -16.12 -7.46 -15.11
CA LEU A 32 -15.86 -8.08 -13.81
C LEU A 32 -14.88 -7.19 -13.00
N ARG A 33 -15.32 -6.67 -11.85
CA ARG A 33 -14.51 -5.81 -10.96
C ARG A 33 -13.67 -6.64 -10.01
N TYR A 34 -12.45 -6.19 -9.69
CA TYR A 34 -11.66 -6.78 -8.62
C TYR A 34 -12.34 -6.60 -7.25
N ASP A 35 -12.45 -7.70 -6.52
CA ASP A 35 -12.97 -7.77 -5.16
C ASP A 35 -11.82 -7.66 -4.14
N TYR A 36 -11.73 -6.49 -3.50
CA TYR A 36 -10.76 -6.16 -2.44
C TYR A 36 -11.11 -6.82 -1.09
N SER A 37 -12.19 -7.61 -0.99
CA SER A 37 -12.59 -8.25 0.26
C SER A 37 -11.53 -9.22 0.77
N ALA A 38 -11.24 -9.14 2.06
CA ALA A 38 -10.35 -10.05 2.77
C ALA A 38 -10.75 -10.18 4.24
N SER A 39 -10.19 -11.17 4.93
CA SER A 39 -10.38 -11.38 6.36
C SER A 39 -9.07 -11.76 7.03
N THR A 40 -8.86 -11.22 8.22
CA THR A 40 -7.81 -11.59 9.17
C THR A 40 -8.41 -12.17 10.46
N GLU A 41 -9.73 -12.33 10.50
CA GLU A 41 -10.46 -12.99 11.57
C GLU A 41 -10.64 -14.47 11.29
N CYS A 42 -10.59 -15.28 12.35
CA CYS A 42 -10.94 -16.69 12.28
C CYS A 42 -12.44 -16.87 12.54
N LYS A 43 -13.18 -17.30 11.51
CA LYS A 43 -14.66 -17.34 11.54
C LYS A 43 -15.18 -18.74 11.85
N SER A 44 -16.29 -18.86 12.58
CA SER A 44 -16.92 -20.16 12.87
C SER A 44 -17.39 -20.90 11.61
N HIS A 45 -17.74 -20.14 10.57
CA HIS A 45 -18.14 -20.65 9.26
C HIS A 45 -17.38 -19.93 8.14
N SER A 46 -17.08 -20.65 7.06
CA SER A 46 -16.54 -20.07 5.83
C SER A 46 -17.59 -19.22 5.13
N GLU A 47 -17.18 -18.08 4.56
CA GLU A 47 -18.03 -17.29 3.67
C GLU A 47 -18.07 -17.88 2.25
N PRO A 48 -19.04 -17.48 1.40
CA PRO A 48 -19.08 -17.88 -0.01
C PRO A 48 -17.77 -17.56 -0.75
N ALA A 49 -17.48 -18.33 -1.80
CA ALA A 49 -16.31 -18.09 -2.64
C ALA A 49 -16.40 -16.74 -3.34
N LEU A 50 -15.31 -15.98 -3.36
CA LEU A 50 -15.21 -14.77 -4.18
C LEU A 50 -15.44 -15.15 -5.65
N TYR A 51 -16.02 -14.24 -6.44
CA TYR A 51 -16.31 -14.48 -7.87
C TYR A 51 -17.08 -15.78 -8.15
N GLN A 52 -17.89 -16.25 -7.19
CA GLN A 52 -18.61 -17.52 -7.28
C GLN A 52 -17.69 -18.74 -7.58
N GLY A 53 -16.41 -18.65 -7.21
CA GLY A 53 -15.39 -19.68 -7.45
C GLY A 53 -14.54 -19.46 -8.71
N GLY A 54 -14.86 -18.51 -9.58
CA GLY A 54 -14.12 -18.25 -10.81
C GLY A 54 -14.03 -19.51 -11.69
N ILE A 55 -12.82 -19.95 -12.04
CA ILE A 55 -12.62 -21.20 -12.81
C ILE A 55 -12.74 -22.48 -11.95
N LEU A 56 -12.88 -22.35 -10.62
CA LEU A 56 -13.06 -23.45 -9.65
C LEU A 56 -14.52 -23.68 -9.23
N THR A 57 -15.50 -23.24 -10.03
CA THR A 57 -16.95 -23.36 -9.74
C THR A 57 -17.42 -24.81 -9.50
N GLU A 58 -18.58 -24.99 -8.87
CA GLU A 58 -19.13 -26.33 -8.57
C GLU A 58 -19.35 -27.23 -9.80
N SER A 59 -19.50 -26.66 -11.00
CA SER A 59 -19.57 -27.41 -12.26
C SER A 59 -18.22 -28.03 -12.67
N THR A 60 -17.10 -27.55 -12.09
CA THR A 60 -15.74 -28.07 -12.30
C THR A 60 -15.23 -28.97 -11.17
N ARG A 61 -16.09 -29.51 -10.28
CA ARG A 61 -15.75 -30.51 -9.21
C ARG A 61 -14.85 -31.69 -9.64
N LYS A 62 -14.63 -31.90 -10.94
CA LYS A 62 -13.63 -32.83 -11.48
C LYS A 62 -12.17 -32.40 -11.25
N THR A 63 -11.91 -31.14 -10.87
CA THR A 63 -10.55 -30.62 -10.64
C THR A 63 -10.07 -30.79 -9.21
N GLU A 64 -10.97 -30.92 -8.23
CA GLU A 64 -10.60 -31.10 -6.83
C GLU A 64 -9.99 -32.49 -6.60
N VAL A 65 -8.75 -32.52 -6.13
CA VAL A 65 -8.03 -33.74 -5.75
C VAL A 65 -7.92 -33.75 -4.24
N LYS A 66 -8.61 -34.71 -3.61
CA LYS A 66 -8.65 -34.82 -2.14
C LYS A 66 -7.32 -35.26 -1.52
N ASN A 67 -6.51 -36.00 -2.27
CA ASN A 67 -5.26 -36.61 -1.79
C ASN A 67 -4.10 -36.33 -2.77
N VAL A 68 -3.66 -35.08 -2.82
CA VAL A 68 -2.40 -34.71 -3.46
C VAL A 68 -1.27 -35.15 -2.55
N ARG A 69 -0.32 -35.94 -3.06
CA ARG A 69 0.95 -36.16 -2.35
C ARG A 69 1.82 -34.93 -2.50
N THR A 70 2.11 -34.27 -1.40
CA THR A 70 3.07 -33.16 -1.33
C THR A 70 4.51 -33.70 -1.45
N GLU A 71 5.49 -32.80 -1.61
CA GLU A 71 6.92 -33.14 -1.73
C GLU A 71 7.45 -33.99 -0.55
N ASN A 72 6.86 -33.86 0.64
CA ASN A 72 7.18 -34.64 1.85
C ASN A 72 6.28 -35.87 2.04
N GLY A 73 5.42 -36.20 1.07
CA GLY A 73 4.58 -37.41 1.07
C GLY A 73 3.25 -37.28 1.82
N ALA A 74 2.95 -36.13 2.43
CA ALA A 74 1.69 -35.87 3.11
C ALA A 74 0.52 -35.75 2.12
N SER A 75 -0.70 -36.09 2.58
CA SER A 75 -1.92 -35.94 1.79
C SER A 75 -2.52 -34.54 2.01
N SER A 76 -2.67 -33.77 0.93
CA SER A 76 -3.31 -32.46 0.95
C SER A 76 -4.47 -32.38 -0.04
N PRO A 77 -5.51 -31.57 0.24
CA PRO A 77 -6.40 -31.11 -0.82
C PRO A 77 -5.63 -30.34 -1.90
N GLY A 78 -6.18 -30.30 -3.11
CA GLY A 78 -5.64 -29.50 -4.20
C GLY A 78 -6.59 -29.45 -5.40
N PHE A 79 -6.16 -28.76 -6.44
CA PHE A 79 -6.90 -28.52 -7.67
C PHE A 79 -5.99 -28.74 -8.87
N VAL A 80 -6.42 -29.58 -9.82
CA VAL A 80 -5.79 -29.68 -11.13
C VAL A 80 -6.32 -28.56 -12.01
N LEU A 81 -5.43 -27.69 -12.45
CA LEU A 81 -5.72 -26.54 -13.29
C LEU A 81 -5.26 -26.83 -14.71
N SER A 82 -6.10 -26.57 -15.69
CA SER A 82 -5.78 -26.81 -17.10
C SER A 82 -5.73 -25.50 -17.89
N ASN A 83 -4.82 -25.44 -18.86
CA ASN A 83 -4.69 -24.34 -19.82
C ASN A 83 -4.51 -22.95 -19.16
N LEU A 84 -3.61 -22.86 -18.19
CA LEU A 84 -3.20 -21.56 -17.66
C LEU A 84 -2.31 -20.82 -18.67
N THR A 85 -2.44 -19.51 -18.81
CA THR A 85 -1.67 -18.69 -19.75
C THR A 85 -0.66 -17.79 -19.02
N ALA A 86 0.35 -17.30 -19.74
CA ALA A 86 1.41 -16.46 -19.17
C ALA A 86 1.02 -14.98 -18.99
N ASP A 87 0.05 -14.51 -19.79
CA ASP A 87 -0.44 -13.13 -19.82
C ASP A 87 -1.66 -12.89 -18.93
N THR A 88 -2.14 -13.93 -18.24
CA THR A 88 -3.28 -13.85 -17.32
C THR A 88 -2.81 -13.62 -15.89
N ILE A 89 -3.44 -12.67 -15.23
CA ILE A 89 -3.28 -12.41 -13.79
C ILE A 89 -4.31 -13.24 -13.03
N TYR A 90 -3.85 -14.19 -12.23
CA TYR A 90 -4.73 -15.08 -11.47
C TYR A 90 -4.84 -14.62 -10.02
N SER A 91 -6.04 -14.26 -9.60
CA SER A 91 -6.36 -13.97 -8.19
C SER A 91 -6.92 -15.23 -7.52
N PHE A 92 -6.33 -15.64 -6.41
CA PHE A 92 -6.73 -16.83 -5.66
C PHE A 92 -7.25 -16.49 -4.27
N SER A 93 -8.30 -17.18 -3.82
CA SER A 93 -8.74 -17.12 -2.42
C SER A 93 -9.43 -18.41 -1.99
N CYS A 94 -9.38 -18.71 -0.69
CA CYS A 94 -10.16 -19.78 -0.08
C CYS A 94 -10.28 -19.60 1.44
N TRP A 95 -11.08 -20.46 2.07
CA TRP A 95 -11.12 -20.62 3.52
C TRP A 95 -10.43 -21.92 3.90
N VAL A 96 -9.54 -21.85 4.89
CA VAL A 96 -8.72 -22.96 5.36
C VAL A 96 -8.99 -23.24 6.83
N GLN A 97 -9.13 -24.51 7.17
CA GLN A 97 -9.16 -25.01 8.55
C GLN A 97 -8.18 -26.17 8.65
N ILE A 98 -7.59 -26.40 9.83
CA ILE A 98 -6.69 -27.54 10.07
C ILE A 98 -7.27 -28.51 11.11
N LYS A 99 -6.68 -29.68 11.25
CA LYS A 99 -6.93 -30.60 12.39
C LYS A 99 -5.62 -31.15 12.93
N GLY A 100 -5.65 -31.61 14.18
CA GLY A 100 -4.51 -32.26 14.84
C GLY A 100 -3.62 -31.33 15.67
N ARG A 101 -3.82 -30.00 15.59
CA ARG A 101 -3.11 -28.97 16.37
C ARG A 101 -3.85 -27.64 16.34
N ASP A 102 -3.50 -26.72 17.23
CA ASP A 102 -4.22 -25.44 17.41
C ASP A 102 -4.06 -24.48 16.24
N SER A 103 -2.83 -24.32 15.73
CA SER A 103 -2.51 -23.45 14.59
C SER A 103 -1.34 -23.95 13.76
N ALA A 104 -1.34 -23.61 12.47
CA ALA A 104 -0.23 -23.82 11.55
C ALA A 104 -0.25 -22.79 10.41
N LEU A 105 0.92 -22.33 9.97
CA LEU A 105 1.04 -21.53 8.75
C LEU A 105 0.85 -22.44 7.54
N ILE A 106 -0.18 -22.18 6.75
CA ILE A 106 -0.50 -22.92 5.54
C ILE A 106 -0.14 -22.08 4.31
N LYS A 107 0.62 -22.69 3.39
CA LYS A 107 0.94 -22.14 2.07
C LYS A 107 0.05 -22.78 1.02
N ALA A 108 -0.54 -21.97 0.15
CA ALA A 108 -1.02 -22.41 -1.15
C ALA A 108 0.16 -22.40 -2.13
N ARG A 109 0.39 -23.50 -2.82
CA ARG A 109 1.48 -23.67 -3.78
C ARG A 109 0.93 -24.05 -5.14
N LEU A 110 1.54 -23.50 -6.19
CA LEU A 110 1.26 -23.85 -7.57
C LEU A 110 2.46 -24.59 -8.14
N ASN A 111 2.25 -25.84 -8.53
CA ASN A 111 3.24 -26.63 -9.25
C ASN A 111 2.92 -26.64 -10.75
N THR A 112 3.92 -26.29 -11.54
CA THR A 112 3.89 -26.28 -13.01
C THR A 112 5.11 -27.03 -13.55
N ALA A 113 5.23 -27.17 -14.87
CA ALA A 113 6.43 -27.73 -15.48
C ALA A 113 7.71 -26.93 -15.22
N SER A 114 7.60 -25.62 -14.91
CA SER A 114 8.76 -24.75 -14.62
C SER A 114 9.17 -24.76 -13.14
N GLY A 115 8.37 -25.36 -12.26
CA GLY A 115 8.68 -25.48 -10.85
C GLY A 115 7.46 -25.27 -9.96
N THR A 116 7.71 -25.20 -8.64
CA THR A 116 6.68 -24.94 -7.64
C THR A 116 6.90 -23.59 -6.98
N THR A 117 5.86 -22.76 -6.94
CA THR A 117 5.89 -21.43 -6.30
C THR A 117 4.81 -21.29 -5.24
N CYS A 118 5.09 -20.58 -4.15
CA CYS A 118 4.07 -20.12 -3.22
C CYS A 118 3.22 -19.01 -3.87
N ILE A 119 1.89 -19.08 -3.68
CA ILE A 119 0.94 -18.10 -4.22
C ILE A 119 0.13 -17.38 -3.14
N GLY A 120 0.25 -17.77 -1.87
CA GLY A 120 -0.41 -17.11 -0.74
C GLY A 120 -0.32 -17.93 0.55
N THR A 121 -0.53 -17.26 1.68
CA THR A 121 -0.45 -17.85 3.02
C THR A 121 -1.68 -17.56 3.88
N THR A 122 -1.92 -18.41 4.87
CA THR A 122 -2.83 -18.13 5.99
C THR A 122 -2.36 -18.82 7.27
N LEU A 123 -2.46 -18.15 8.41
CA LEU A 123 -2.28 -18.79 9.72
C LEU A 123 -3.58 -19.52 10.10
N ALA A 124 -3.69 -20.78 9.70
CA ALA A 124 -4.90 -21.59 9.88
C ALA A 124 -5.02 -22.13 11.32
N ARG A 125 -6.26 -22.35 11.77
CA ARG A 125 -6.59 -22.84 13.12
C ARG A 125 -7.51 -24.06 13.08
N SER A 126 -7.55 -24.83 14.17
CA SER A 126 -8.34 -26.08 14.25
C SER A 126 -9.86 -25.89 14.37
N HIS A 127 -10.29 -24.83 15.04
CA HIS A 127 -11.69 -24.66 15.46
C HIS A 127 -12.47 -23.61 14.68
N CYS A 128 -11.85 -23.00 13.68
CA CYS A 128 -12.45 -21.94 12.87
C CYS A 128 -11.80 -21.90 11.47
N TRP A 129 -12.39 -21.14 10.56
CA TRP A 129 -11.96 -20.96 9.19
C TRP A 129 -11.12 -19.68 9.07
N SER A 130 -9.92 -19.81 8.53
CA SER A 130 -8.98 -18.73 8.28
C SER A 130 -8.93 -18.41 6.79
N PHE A 131 -8.91 -17.14 6.43
CA PHE A 131 -8.97 -16.73 5.04
C PHE A 131 -7.57 -16.66 4.42
N LEU A 132 -7.41 -17.31 3.27
CA LEU A 132 -6.22 -17.26 2.44
C LEU A 132 -6.56 -16.46 1.18
N LYS A 133 -5.77 -15.43 0.89
CA LYS A 133 -5.81 -14.68 -0.36
C LYS A 133 -4.42 -14.62 -0.95
N GLY A 134 -4.35 -14.64 -2.27
CA GLY A 134 -3.08 -14.67 -2.98
C GLY A 134 -3.29 -14.57 -4.49
N GLY A 135 -2.27 -14.95 -5.24
CA GLY A 135 -2.33 -14.97 -6.69
C GLY A 135 -0.98 -15.18 -7.35
N PHE A 136 -0.99 -15.25 -8.68
CA PHE A 136 0.20 -15.48 -9.48
C PHE A 136 0.02 -15.02 -10.93
N VAL A 137 1.16 -14.85 -11.60
CA VAL A 137 1.30 -14.74 -13.06
C VAL A 137 2.30 -15.80 -13.49
N LEU A 138 2.10 -16.44 -14.63
CA LEU A 138 3.01 -17.48 -15.13
C LEU A 138 4.03 -16.88 -16.10
N ASP A 139 5.27 -17.39 -16.04
CA ASP A 139 6.31 -17.03 -17.03
C ASP A 139 6.04 -17.65 -18.41
N SER A 140 5.36 -18.78 -18.43
CA SER A 140 5.01 -19.53 -19.64
C SER A 140 3.66 -20.23 -19.45
N PRO A 141 2.87 -20.42 -20.52
CA PRO A 141 1.61 -21.17 -20.44
C PRO A 141 1.83 -22.58 -19.89
N SER A 142 0.84 -23.09 -19.17
CA SER A 142 0.87 -24.43 -18.57
C SER A 142 -0.41 -25.20 -18.88
N LEU A 143 -0.27 -26.31 -19.62
CA LEU A 143 -1.41 -27.16 -19.99
C LEU A 143 -2.04 -27.86 -18.78
N SER A 144 -1.22 -28.21 -17.78
CA SER A 144 -1.64 -28.87 -16.56
C SER A 144 -0.78 -28.38 -15.40
N SER A 145 -1.44 -27.89 -14.35
CA SER A 145 -0.80 -27.41 -13.12
C SER A 145 -1.54 -27.97 -11.91
N LEU A 146 -0.84 -28.06 -10.79
CA LEU A 146 -1.40 -28.54 -9.54
C LEU A 146 -1.31 -27.45 -8.47
N LEU A 147 -2.46 -26.92 -8.07
CA LEU A 147 -2.56 -26.06 -6.90
C LEU A 147 -2.82 -26.93 -5.67
N TYR A 148 -2.01 -26.84 -4.64
CA TYR A 148 -2.16 -27.65 -3.42
C TYR A 148 -1.74 -26.87 -2.18
N PHE A 149 -1.99 -27.44 -1.00
CA PHE A 149 -1.72 -26.78 0.27
C PHE A 149 -0.67 -27.54 1.08
N LYS A 150 0.08 -26.82 1.90
CA LYS A 150 1.13 -27.43 2.73
C LYS A 150 1.30 -26.63 4.01
N ALA A 151 1.45 -27.32 5.14
CA ALA A 151 1.91 -26.71 6.37
C ALA A 151 3.42 -26.40 6.25
N SER A 152 3.82 -25.20 6.64
CA SER A 152 5.20 -24.75 6.39
C SER A 152 6.25 -25.52 7.21
N ASP A 153 5.90 -25.89 8.44
CA ASP A 153 6.79 -26.56 9.40
C ASP A 153 6.96 -28.08 9.17
N GLN A 154 6.60 -28.57 7.98
CA GLN A 154 6.71 -29.98 7.53
C GLN A 154 5.98 -31.03 8.37
N ASN A 155 5.26 -30.64 9.42
CA ASN A 155 4.48 -31.53 10.27
C ASN A 155 3.19 -31.98 9.58
N ASP A 156 2.87 -33.28 9.71
CA ASP A 156 1.62 -33.83 9.18
C ASP A 156 0.41 -33.13 9.81
N THR A 157 -0.27 -32.33 8.99
CA THR A 157 -1.43 -31.54 9.39
C THR A 157 -2.54 -31.82 8.39
N THR A 158 -3.71 -32.24 8.88
CA THR A 158 -4.87 -32.39 8.01
C THR A 158 -5.41 -31.01 7.65
N ILE A 159 -5.41 -30.66 6.37
CA ILE A 159 -5.88 -29.37 5.85
C ILE A 159 -7.26 -29.56 5.22
N LEU A 160 -8.21 -28.69 5.58
CA LEU A 160 -9.53 -28.59 4.99
C LEU A 160 -9.66 -27.26 4.25
N VAL A 161 -10.24 -27.30 3.06
CA VAL A 161 -10.42 -26.13 2.20
C VAL A 161 -11.90 -26.00 1.83
N LYS A 162 -12.41 -24.76 1.85
CA LYS A 162 -13.75 -24.41 1.40
C LYS A 162 -13.73 -23.12 0.58
N SER A 163 -14.77 -22.94 -0.23
CA SER A 163 -15.04 -21.70 -0.94
C SER A 163 -13.83 -21.21 -1.75
N ALA A 164 -13.14 -22.13 -2.41
CA ALA A 164 -11.99 -21.81 -3.24
C ALA A 164 -12.44 -21.04 -4.48
N SER A 165 -11.64 -20.04 -4.86
CA SER A 165 -11.86 -19.23 -6.04
C SER A 165 -10.53 -18.95 -6.73
N LEU A 166 -10.51 -19.12 -8.04
CA LEU A 166 -9.40 -18.73 -8.90
C LEU A 166 -9.97 -17.89 -10.04
N GLN A 167 -9.76 -16.58 -10.00
CA GLN A 167 -10.30 -15.66 -10.97
C GLN A 167 -9.19 -15.17 -11.92
N PRO A 168 -9.25 -15.48 -13.21
CA PRO A 168 -8.38 -14.88 -14.22
C PRO A 168 -8.80 -13.45 -14.52
N PHE A 169 -7.81 -12.58 -14.71
CA PHE A 169 -7.95 -11.23 -15.23
C PHE A 169 -6.97 -11.03 -16.37
N SER A 170 -7.41 -10.38 -17.45
CA SER A 170 -6.49 -9.88 -18.46
C SER A 170 -5.69 -8.68 -17.90
N GLN A 171 -4.56 -8.38 -18.53
CA GLN A 171 -3.79 -7.17 -18.20
C GLN A 171 -4.64 -5.89 -18.33
N GLU A 172 -5.50 -5.81 -19.35
CA GLU A 172 -6.41 -4.69 -19.57
C GLU A 172 -7.42 -4.54 -18.41
N GLN A 173 -8.03 -5.64 -17.97
CA GLN A 173 -8.94 -5.62 -16.82
C GLN A 173 -8.22 -5.17 -15.55
N TRP A 174 -7.03 -5.71 -15.28
CA TRP A 174 -6.25 -5.34 -14.10
C TRP A 174 -5.85 -3.87 -14.13
N ASN A 175 -5.44 -3.37 -15.31
CA ASN A 175 -5.13 -1.95 -15.52
C ASN A 175 -6.37 -1.08 -15.28
N GLN A 176 -7.52 -1.45 -15.84
CA GLN A 176 -8.77 -0.72 -15.62
C GLN A 176 -9.14 -0.66 -14.13
N HIS A 177 -8.94 -1.75 -13.37
CA HIS A 177 -9.20 -1.74 -11.93
C HIS A 177 -8.25 -0.81 -11.17
N ARG A 178 -7.00 -0.67 -11.60
CA ARG A 178 -6.06 0.30 -11.03
C ARG A 178 -6.54 1.73 -11.32
N GLU A 179 -6.92 2.02 -12.56
CA GLU A 179 -7.41 3.34 -12.95
C GLU A 179 -8.72 3.72 -12.24
N ASP A 180 -9.66 2.78 -12.12
CA ASP A 180 -10.91 2.98 -11.37
C ASP A 180 -10.62 3.30 -9.89
N SER A 181 -9.67 2.58 -9.29
CA SER A 181 -9.25 2.84 -7.92
C SER A 181 -8.56 4.19 -7.78
N ILE A 182 -7.66 4.56 -8.68
CA ILE A 182 -7.00 5.88 -8.72
C ILE A 182 -8.05 6.99 -8.86
N GLN A 183 -8.97 6.86 -9.80
CA GLN A 183 -10.03 7.83 -10.03
C GLN A 183 -10.93 8.00 -8.78
N LYS A 184 -11.17 6.92 -8.02
CA LYS A 184 -11.98 6.97 -6.79
C LYS A 184 -11.20 7.47 -5.56
N ARG A 185 -9.93 7.11 -5.44
CA ARG A 185 -9.13 7.32 -4.21
C ARG A 185 -8.24 8.54 -4.30
N ARG A 186 -7.63 8.78 -5.46
CA ARG A 186 -6.59 9.80 -5.68
C ARG A 186 -7.08 11.03 -6.44
N LYS A 187 -8.30 11.01 -7.00
CA LYS A 187 -8.84 12.13 -7.80
C LYS A 187 -10.24 12.54 -7.38
N ARG A 188 -10.64 13.79 -7.64
CA ARG A 188 -11.99 14.31 -7.43
C ARG A 188 -12.50 15.04 -8.65
N PHE A 189 -13.82 15.01 -8.83
CA PHE A 189 -14.47 15.85 -9.81
C PHE A 189 -14.57 17.28 -9.29
N ILE A 190 -14.31 18.23 -10.18
CA ILE A 190 -14.41 19.66 -9.95
C ILE A 190 -15.39 20.22 -10.96
N THR A 191 -16.22 21.17 -10.54
CA THR A 191 -17.02 21.98 -11.45
C THR A 191 -16.78 23.46 -11.15
N VAL A 192 -16.20 24.14 -12.14
CA VAL A 192 -15.99 25.59 -12.12
C VAL A 192 -17.20 26.26 -12.73
N HIS A 193 -17.87 27.12 -11.97
CA HIS A 193 -18.99 27.94 -12.40
C HIS A 193 -18.51 29.38 -12.58
N VAL A 194 -18.80 29.97 -13.74
CA VAL A 194 -18.34 31.31 -14.11
C VAL A 194 -19.52 32.25 -14.28
N SER A 195 -19.44 33.40 -13.62
CA SER A 195 -20.45 34.46 -13.69
C SER A 195 -19.83 35.83 -13.95
N ASP A 196 -20.61 36.76 -14.50
CA ASP A 196 -20.23 38.17 -14.64
C ASP A 196 -20.50 38.95 -13.33
N ALA A 197 -20.14 40.25 -13.33
CA ALA A 197 -20.40 41.15 -12.20
C ALA A 197 -21.89 41.24 -11.80
N GLN A 198 -22.83 40.92 -12.70
CA GLN A 198 -24.27 40.93 -12.47
C GLN A 198 -24.82 39.56 -12.04
N GLY A 199 -23.96 38.53 -11.95
CA GLY A 199 -24.34 37.17 -11.58
C GLY A 199 -24.87 36.32 -12.75
N ASN A 200 -24.83 36.82 -13.98
CA ASN A 200 -25.22 36.03 -15.15
C ASN A 200 -24.11 35.04 -15.50
N ARG A 201 -24.52 33.86 -15.99
CA ARG A 201 -23.60 32.80 -16.39
C ARG A 201 -22.80 33.19 -17.64
N VAL A 202 -21.49 33.02 -17.60
CA VAL A 202 -20.61 33.31 -18.74
C VAL A 202 -20.35 32.02 -19.53
N ARG A 203 -20.89 31.94 -20.75
CA ARG A 203 -20.63 30.84 -21.70
C ARG A 203 -19.33 31.10 -22.47
N GLY A 204 -18.56 30.04 -22.72
CA GLY A 204 -17.34 30.12 -23.53
C GLY A 204 -16.15 30.79 -22.83
N ALA A 205 -16.21 30.98 -21.50
CA ALA A 205 -15.04 31.41 -20.74
C ALA A 205 -13.99 30.30 -20.77
N ASN A 206 -12.75 30.66 -21.05
CA ASN A 206 -11.63 29.72 -21.01
C ASN A 206 -11.29 29.42 -19.55
N VAL A 207 -11.21 28.13 -19.22
CA VAL A 207 -10.82 27.63 -17.90
C VAL A 207 -9.56 26.80 -18.07
N SER A 208 -8.54 27.10 -17.27
CA SER A 208 -7.35 26.25 -17.13
C SER A 208 -7.10 25.94 -15.66
N ALA A 209 -6.65 24.72 -15.36
CA ALA A 209 -6.29 24.32 -14.00
C ALA A 209 -4.89 23.69 -13.94
N GLN A 210 -4.19 23.91 -12.84
CA GLN A 210 -2.90 23.27 -12.56
C GLN A 210 -2.80 22.88 -11.09
N GLN A 211 -2.13 21.77 -10.84
CA GLN A 211 -1.80 21.32 -9.49
C GLN A 211 -0.56 22.07 -8.96
N LEU A 212 -0.69 22.64 -7.77
CA LEU A 212 0.36 23.37 -7.05
C LEU A 212 1.14 22.45 -6.10
N SER A 213 0.46 21.49 -5.48
CA SER A 213 1.08 20.49 -4.61
C SER A 213 0.36 19.14 -4.69
N LYS A 214 1.10 18.07 -4.41
CA LYS A 214 0.60 16.69 -4.40
C LYS A 214 0.23 16.30 -2.97
N ASP A 215 -0.96 15.72 -2.80
CA ASP A 215 -1.42 15.15 -1.52
C ASP A 215 -0.69 13.83 -1.17
N PHE A 216 -0.52 12.95 -2.16
CA PHE A 216 0.08 11.64 -1.95
C PHE A 216 1.60 11.75 -1.70
N PRO A 217 2.12 11.26 -0.57
CA PRO A 217 3.56 11.19 -0.32
C PRO A 217 4.24 10.17 -1.24
N PHE A 218 5.09 10.68 -2.12
CA PHE A 218 5.95 9.88 -2.99
C PHE A 218 7.39 10.39 -2.84
N GLY A 219 8.27 9.53 -2.35
CA GLY A 219 9.59 9.91 -1.89
C GLY A 219 10.68 8.92 -2.21
N SER A 220 11.90 9.29 -1.84
CA SER A 220 13.05 8.39 -1.87
C SER A 220 13.95 8.62 -0.66
N ALA A 221 14.73 7.59 -0.30
CA ALA A 221 15.80 7.68 0.67
C ALA A 221 16.88 8.66 0.21
N ILE A 222 17.41 9.43 1.16
CA ILE A 222 18.57 10.29 0.98
C ILE A 222 19.64 9.95 2.01
N ALA A 223 20.90 10.11 1.61
CA ALA A 223 22.05 10.01 2.49
C ALA A 223 22.71 11.39 2.64
N SER A 224 23.69 11.48 3.55
CA SER A 224 24.46 12.70 3.84
C SER A 224 25.18 13.31 2.63
N THR A 225 25.29 12.60 1.50
CA THR A 225 25.80 13.10 0.22
C THR A 225 24.96 14.21 -0.39
N ILE A 226 23.73 14.40 0.06
CA ILE A 226 22.87 15.53 -0.33
C ILE A 226 23.34 16.86 0.26
N LEU A 227 24.14 16.84 1.32
CA LEU A 227 24.61 18.05 2.00
C LEU A 227 25.66 18.76 1.15
N GLY A 228 25.40 20.03 0.84
CA GLY A 228 26.27 20.86 0.00
C GLY A 228 26.29 20.48 -1.49
N ASN A 229 25.51 19.48 -1.91
CA ASN A 229 25.44 19.04 -3.30
C ASN A 229 24.20 19.63 -3.98
N LYS A 230 24.32 20.89 -4.45
CA LYS A 230 23.19 21.61 -5.07
C LYS A 230 22.55 20.87 -6.26
N PRO A 231 23.32 20.26 -7.19
CA PRO A 231 22.73 19.45 -8.26
C PRO A 231 21.88 18.28 -7.73
N TYR A 232 22.33 17.57 -6.69
CA TYR A 232 21.53 16.49 -6.10
C TYR A 232 20.26 17.02 -5.43
N GLN A 233 20.38 18.11 -4.67
CA GLN A 233 19.26 18.76 -4.00
C GLN A 233 18.17 19.18 -4.99
N ASP A 234 18.56 19.79 -6.11
CA ASP A 234 17.63 20.20 -7.17
C ASP A 234 16.98 18.99 -7.85
N TRP A 235 17.78 17.99 -8.21
CA TRP A 235 17.27 16.76 -8.82
C TRP A 235 16.25 16.06 -7.92
N PHE A 236 16.50 16.00 -6.61
CA PHE A 236 15.61 15.37 -5.65
C PHE A 236 14.33 16.19 -5.42
N ALA A 237 14.46 17.49 -5.17
CA ALA A 237 13.33 18.36 -4.83
C ALA A 237 12.36 18.59 -6.00
N GLU A 238 12.82 18.42 -7.25
CA GLU A 238 11.95 18.44 -8.43
C GLU A 238 10.99 17.23 -8.47
N ARG A 239 11.37 16.10 -7.86
CA ARG A 239 10.69 14.81 -8.02
C ARG A 239 9.85 14.42 -6.82
N PHE A 240 10.37 14.64 -5.62
CA PHE A 240 9.86 14.02 -4.41
C PHE A 240 9.28 15.04 -3.41
N ASN A 241 8.11 14.74 -2.85
CA ASN A 241 7.51 15.48 -1.75
C ASN A 241 7.68 14.77 -0.39
N ALA A 242 8.34 13.60 -0.39
CA ALA A 242 8.68 12.85 0.82
C ALA A 242 10.14 12.35 0.80
N ALA A 243 10.72 12.17 1.98
CA ALA A 243 12.09 11.67 2.17
C ALA A 243 12.18 10.72 3.37
N VAL A 244 13.24 9.91 3.39
CA VAL A 244 13.68 9.13 4.56
C VAL A 244 15.20 9.18 4.60
N PHE A 245 15.80 9.21 5.79
CA PHE A 245 17.26 9.22 5.90
C PHE A 245 17.75 7.77 5.94
N GLU A 246 18.66 7.42 5.04
CA GLU A 246 19.08 6.03 4.84
C GLU A 246 19.77 5.44 6.08
N ASN A 247 20.65 6.24 6.71
CA ASN A 247 21.48 5.79 7.83
C ASN A 247 21.60 6.81 8.97
N GLU A 248 21.41 8.09 8.68
CA GLU A 248 21.82 9.21 9.54
C GLU A 248 21.00 9.33 10.83
N LEU A 249 19.88 8.61 10.95
CA LEU A 249 19.10 8.51 12.18
C LEU A 249 19.24 7.17 12.90
N LYS A 250 19.84 6.14 12.29
CA LYS A 250 20.00 4.82 12.93
C LYS A 250 20.85 4.94 14.21
N TRP A 251 20.62 4.05 15.17
CA TRP A 251 21.20 4.22 16.52
C TRP A 251 22.72 4.20 16.51
N TYR A 252 23.35 3.32 15.71
CA TYR A 252 24.81 3.30 15.57
C TYR A 252 25.39 4.60 14.99
N ALA A 253 24.65 5.32 14.16
CA ALA A 253 25.12 6.57 13.55
C ALA A 253 25.05 7.73 14.54
N THR A 254 24.02 7.74 15.39
CA THR A 254 23.69 8.87 16.26
C THR A 254 24.19 8.71 17.69
N GLU A 255 24.50 7.50 18.15
CA GLU A 255 25.11 7.22 19.46
C GLU A 255 26.12 6.05 19.38
N PRO A 256 27.25 6.23 18.68
CA PRO A 256 28.25 5.17 18.53
C PRO A 256 28.94 4.78 19.84
N GLN A 257 28.93 5.67 20.85
CA GLN A 257 29.42 5.42 22.21
C GLN A 257 28.37 5.89 23.22
N PRO A 258 28.29 5.27 24.42
CA PRO A 258 27.26 5.61 25.41
C PRO A 258 27.26 7.10 25.74
N GLY A 259 26.13 7.78 25.54
CA GLY A 259 25.95 9.21 25.83
C GLY A 259 26.70 10.17 24.90
N LYS A 260 27.40 9.69 23.88
CA LYS A 260 28.07 10.51 22.86
C LYS A 260 27.17 10.67 21.63
N LEU A 261 26.17 11.52 21.78
CA LEU A 261 25.20 11.81 20.73
C LEU A 261 25.83 12.66 19.62
N ASN A 262 25.58 12.30 18.36
CA ASN A 262 25.96 13.08 17.18
C ASN A 262 24.82 13.12 16.17
N TYR A 263 24.21 14.29 16.03
CA TYR A 263 23.07 14.53 15.12
C TYR A 263 23.42 15.44 13.95
N THR A 264 24.68 15.86 13.82
CA THR A 264 25.13 16.88 12.86
C THR A 264 24.65 16.62 11.43
N LEU A 265 24.76 15.38 10.96
CA LEU A 265 24.33 15.02 9.60
C LEU A 265 22.80 15.06 9.45
N ALA A 266 22.08 14.46 10.40
CA ALA A 266 20.63 14.46 10.40
C ALA A 266 20.05 15.87 10.50
N ASP A 267 20.65 16.75 11.31
CA ASP A 267 20.26 18.16 11.42
C ASP A 267 20.41 18.90 10.08
N GLY A 268 21.56 18.75 9.41
CA GLY A 268 21.78 19.38 8.10
C GLY A 268 20.85 18.83 7.02
N MET A 269 20.52 17.52 7.06
CA MET A 269 19.58 16.93 6.11
C MET A 269 18.16 17.41 6.38
N LEU A 270 17.83 17.64 7.66
CA LEU A 270 16.55 18.19 8.06
C LEU A 270 16.38 19.65 7.60
N GLU A 271 17.46 20.44 7.58
CA GLU A 271 17.46 21.79 6.99
C GLU A 271 17.13 21.74 5.48
N PHE A 272 17.73 20.81 4.73
CA PHE A 272 17.40 20.61 3.32
C PHE A 272 15.93 20.29 3.11
N VAL A 273 15.38 19.25 3.76
CA VAL A 273 13.98 18.86 3.54
C VAL A 273 13.00 19.97 3.95
N ARG A 274 13.29 20.72 5.03
CA ARG A 274 12.49 21.89 5.45
C ARG A 274 12.53 23.01 4.40
N ALA A 275 13.70 23.33 3.87
CA ALA A 275 13.86 24.38 2.86
C ALA A 275 13.06 24.10 1.58
N HIS A 276 12.85 22.81 1.27
CA HIS A 276 12.08 22.35 0.11
C HIS A 276 10.66 21.87 0.44
N GLN A 277 10.19 22.03 1.69
CA GLN A 277 8.86 21.59 2.14
C GLN A 277 8.59 20.09 1.91
N ILE A 278 9.63 19.28 2.02
CA ILE A 278 9.58 17.82 1.85
C ILE A 278 9.27 17.18 3.20
N SER A 279 8.25 16.33 3.25
CA SER A 279 7.92 15.58 4.46
C SER A 279 8.94 14.47 4.71
N VAL A 280 9.30 14.19 5.96
CA VAL A 280 10.35 13.20 6.25
C VAL A 280 9.87 12.11 7.22
N ARG A 281 10.17 10.84 6.89
CA ARG A 281 9.98 9.69 7.78
C ARG A 281 11.22 9.48 8.64
N GLY A 282 11.01 9.26 9.93
CA GLY A 282 12.06 8.92 10.88
C GLY A 282 12.34 7.43 10.85
N HIS A 283 13.52 7.06 10.33
CA HIS A 283 13.95 5.66 10.19
C HIS A 283 15.35 5.48 10.81
N ASN A 284 15.51 4.71 11.88
CA ASN A 284 14.48 4.14 12.76
C ASN A 284 14.89 4.38 14.22
N ILE A 285 13.95 4.16 15.15
CA ILE A 285 14.27 4.26 16.58
C ILE A 285 15.07 3.03 17.01
N PHE A 286 14.52 1.83 16.73
CA PHE A 286 15.14 0.55 17.00
C PHE A 286 15.08 -0.37 15.78
N TRP A 287 16.22 -1.01 15.51
CA TRP A 287 16.34 -2.12 14.58
C TRP A 287 16.58 -3.38 15.41
N GLU A 288 15.73 -4.39 15.23
CA GLU A 288 15.76 -5.62 16.02
C GLU A 288 16.95 -6.53 15.69
N ASP A 289 17.58 -6.39 14.52
CA ASP A 289 18.76 -7.16 14.19
C ASP A 289 19.96 -6.71 15.05
N PRO A 290 20.56 -7.60 15.86
CA PRO A 290 21.71 -7.27 16.70
C PRO A 290 22.91 -6.72 15.91
N LYS A 291 23.05 -7.02 14.61
CA LYS A 291 24.16 -6.54 13.78
C LYS A 291 24.16 -5.02 13.64
N TYR A 292 22.97 -4.40 13.66
CA TYR A 292 22.78 -2.96 13.52
C TYR A 292 22.50 -2.24 14.85
N THR A 293 22.61 -2.95 15.97
CA THR A 293 22.57 -2.34 17.29
C THR A 293 23.97 -1.83 17.68
N PRO A 294 24.13 -0.63 18.29
CA PRO A 294 25.44 -0.13 18.71
C PRO A 294 26.20 -1.15 19.53
N SER A 295 27.51 -1.26 19.30
CA SER A 295 28.33 -2.33 19.90
C SER A 295 28.28 -2.34 21.43
N TRP A 296 28.16 -1.16 22.06
CA TRP A 296 28.06 -0.99 23.51
C TRP A 296 26.70 -1.40 24.09
N VAL A 297 25.64 -1.50 23.26
CA VAL A 297 24.29 -1.92 23.67
C VAL A 297 24.14 -3.44 23.60
N ARG A 298 24.82 -4.12 22.66
CA ARG A 298 24.61 -5.56 22.35
C ARG A 298 24.71 -6.51 23.55
N ASN A 299 25.54 -6.17 24.53
CA ASN A 299 25.76 -6.99 25.73
C ASN A 299 24.93 -6.52 26.94
N LEU A 300 24.13 -5.46 26.81
CA LEU A 300 23.27 -4.99 27.88
C LEU A 300 22.04 -5.89 28.03
N THR A 301 21.56 -6.05 29.26
CA THR A 301 20.34 -6.78 29.60
C THR A 301 19.60 -6.07 30.75
N GLY A 302 18.36 -6.48 31.03
CA GLY A 302 17.58 -6.01 32.17
C GLY A 302 17.52 -4.48 32.30
N ASN A 303 17.76 -3.97 33.51
CA ASN A 303 17.66 -2.53 33.80
C ASN A 303 18.65 -1.67 33.00
N ALA A 304 19.84 -2.19 32.66
CA ALA A 304 20.83 -1.43 31.91
C ALA A 304 20.37 -1.23 30.45
N LEU A 305 19.86 -2.28 29.81
CA LEU A 305 19.29 -2.18 28.46
C LEU A 305 18.03 -1.32 28.47
N LYS A 306 17.13 -1.49 29.46
CA LYS A 306 15.93 -0.67 29.60
C LYS A 306 16.27 0.82 29.74
N ALA A 307 17.32 1.16 30.49
CA ALA A 307 17.79 2.53 30.60
C ALA A 307 18.34 3.08 29.27
N ALA A 308 19.12 2.28 28.53
CA ALA A 308 19.67 2.67 27.23
C ALA A 308 18.57 2.92 26.19
N VAL A 309 17.61 2.01 26.07
CA VAL A 309 16.41 2.15 25.21
C VAL A 309 15.64 3.42 25.57
N ASN A 310 15.33 3.64 26.85
CA ASN A 310 14.60 4.84 27.28
C ASN A 310 15.39 6.14 27.05
N SER A 311 16.72 6.09 27.10
CA SER A 311 17.58 7.22 26.74
C SER A 311 17.52 7.50 25.24
N ARG A 312 17.56 6.46 24.42
CA ARG A 312 17.45 6.52 22.95
C ARG A 312 16.15 7.17 22.51
N ILE A 313 15.00 6.68 22.98
CA ILE A 313 13.68 7.24 22.63
C ILE A 313 13.62 8.72 23.03
N ARG A 314 14.02 9.06 24.25
CA ARG A 314 13.95 10.43 24.76
C ARG A 314 14.90 11.38 24.06
N SER A 315 16.13 10.98 23.76
CA SER A 315 17.10 11.84 23.06
C SER A 315 16.65 12.14 21.63
N LEU A 316 16.18 11.12 20.91
CA LEU A 316 15.76 11.24 19.52
C LEU A 316 14.45 12.03 19.39
N LEU A 317 13.39 11.60 20.08
CA LEU A 317 12.05 12.19 19.91
C LEU A 317 11.88 13.56 20.57
N ARG A 318 12.64 13.89 21.62
CA ARG A 318 12.63 15.26 22.16
C ARG A 318 13.33 16.23 21.23
N ARG A 319 14.40 15.80 20.56
CA ARG A 319 15.15 16.64 19.63
C ARG A 319 14.32 16.97 18.40
N TYR A 320 13.66 15.96 17.83
CA TYR A 320 12.99 16.05 16.54
C TYR A 320 11.46 16.06 16.64
N LYS A 321 10.94 16.55 17.77
CA LYS A 321 9.49 16.59 18.01
C LYS A 321 8.81 17.44 16.94
N GLY A 322 7.87 16.83 16.21
CA GLY A 322 7.13 17.48 15.12
C GLY A 322 7.90 17.65 13.80
N ASP A 323 9.14 17.18 13.71
CA ASP A 323 9.95 17.30 12.48
C ASP A 323 9.75 16.13 11.52
N PHE A 324 9.51 14.94 12.06
CA PHE A 324 9.23 13.74 11.29
C PHE A 324 7.75 13.42 11.37
N VAL A 325 7.12 13.26 10.21
CA VAL A 325 5.69 12.95 10.13
C VAL A 325 5.41 11.59 10.77
N HIS A 326 6.34 10.64 10.58
CA HIS A 326 6.26 9.25 11.03
C HIS A 326 7.54 8.79 11.72
N TRP A 327 7.45 7.79 12.59
CA TRP A 327 8.61 7.06 13.10
C TRP A 327 8.44 5.55 12.96
N ASP A 328 9.44 4.90 12.36
CA ASP A 328 9.63 3.46 12.47
C ASP A 328 10.18 3.17 13.86
N VAL A 329 9.29 2.78 14.78
CA VAL A 329 9.66 2.51 16.18
C VAL A 329 10.45 1.21 16.26
N SER A 330 10.00 0.20 15.52
CA SER A 330 10.60 -1.13 15.46
C SER A 330 10.75 -1.56 14.00
N ASN A 331 11.99 -1.85 13.61
CA ASN A 331 12.35 -2.37 12.29
C ASN A 331 12.70 -3.86 12.38
N GLU A 332 12.13 -4.68 11.50
CA GLU A 332 12.44 -6.10 11.27
C GLU A 332 12.15 -7.06 12.46
N MET A 333 11.07 -6.78 13.20
CA MET A 333 10.71 -7.57 14.38
C MET A 333 9.99 -8.90 14.08
N LEU A 334 9.72 -9.21 12.80
CA LEU A 334 9.31 -10.55 12.38
C LEU A 334 10.49 -11.52 12.31
N HIS A 335 11.70 -11.02 12.04
CA HIS A 335 12.90 -11.82 11.82
C HIS A 335 13.82 -11.84 13.04
N PHE A 336 13.83 -10.76 13.82
CA PHE A 336 14.71 -10.59 14.97
C PHE A 336 13.92 -10.13 16.19
N ASN A 337 14.43 -10.46 17.38
CA ASN A 337 13.76 -10.20 18.66
C ASN A 337 14.74 -9.75 19.74
N PHE A 338 15.80 -9.02 19.36
CA PHE A 338 16.91 -8.67 20.25
C PHE A 338 16.43 -8.05 21.56
N TYR A 339 15.48 -7.12 21.49
CA TYR A 339 14.99 -6.41 22.66
C TYR A 339 14.01 -7.25 23.48
N GLU A 340 13.04 -7.93 22.86
CA GLU A 340 12.06 -8.75 23.59
C GLU A 340 12.71 -9.96 24.27
N GLU A 341 13.75 -10.55 23.68
CA GLU A 341 14.53 -11.63 24.31
C GLU A 341 15.18 -11.16 25.64
N ARG A 342 15.60 -9.89 25.71
CA ARG A 342 16.39 -9.34 26.84
C ARG A 342 15.59 -8.54 27.85
N LEU A 343 14.45 -8.01 27.45
CA LEU A 343 13.58 -7.16 28.27
C LEU A 343 12.21 -7.79 28.54
N GLY A 344 11.87 -8.89 27.85
CA GLY A 344 10.59 -9.59 27.96
C GLY A 344 9.65 -9.31 26.78
N PRO A 345 8.59 -10.13 26.62
CA PRO A 345 7.74 -10.15 25.42
C PRO A 345 6.90 -8.88 25.19
N ASN A 346 6.83 -7.96 26.16
CA ASN A 346 6.10 -6.70 26.03
C ASN A 346 7.03 -5.50 25.76
N ALA A 347 8.34 -5.71 25.61
CA ALA A 347 9.31 -4.63 25.49
C ALA A 347 8.99 -3.69 24.31
N THR A 348 8.69 -4.23 23.14
CA THR A 348 8.38 -3.41 21.98
C THR A 348 7.10 -2.60 22.17
N LEU A 349 6.05 -3.16 22.81
CA LEU A 349 4.86 -2.38 23.19
C LEU A 349 5.22 -1.20 24.12
N GLU A 350 6.10 -1.40 25.11
CA GLU A 350 6.61 -0.32 25.96
C GLU A 350 7.39 0.75 25.16
N PHE A 351 8.05 0.38 24.07
CA PHE A 351 8.75 1.33 23.20
C PHE A 351 7.76 2.25 22.48
N PHE A 352 6.69 1.68 21.93
CA PHE A 352 5.62 2.45 21.31
C PHE A 352 4.93 3.37 22.32
N GLN A 353 4.65 2.89 23.55
CA GLN A 353 4.12 3.72 24.65
C GLN A 353 5.03 4.92 24.94
N THR A 354 6.32 4.65 25.12
CA THR A 354 7.30 5.69 25.46
C THR A 354 7.49 6.67 24.31
N ALA A 355 7.47 6.19 23.06
CA ALA A 355 7.54 7.02 21.87
C ALA A 355 6.34 7.95 21.76
N LYS A 356 5.13 7.41 21.95
CA LYS A 356 3.88 8.19 21.89
C LYS A 356 3.81 9.26 22.99
N GLN A 357 4.34 8.97 24.18
CA GLN A 357 4.42 9.96 25.26
C GLN A 357 5.45 11.07 24.95
N ALA A 358 6.55 10.75 24.28
CA ALA A 358 7.57 11.72 23.91
C ALA A 358 7.10 12.66 22.78
N ASP A 359 6.45 12.11 21.76
CA ASP A 359 5.82 12.86 20.68
C ASP A 359 4.39 12.35 20.41
N PRO A 360 3.36 12.96 21.03
CA PRO A 360 1.98 12.51 20.85
C PRO A 360 1.40 12.74 19.44
N LEU A 361 2.02 13.59 18.62
CA LEU A 361 1.49 13.97 17.31
C LEU A 361 2.05 13.12 16.17
N THR A 362 3.19 12.45 16.37
CA THR A 362 3.78 11.61 15.33
C THR A 362 3.03 10.28 15.19
N THR A 363 2.96 9.77 13.96
CA THR A 363 2.40 8.46 13.65
C THR A 363 3.48 7.39 13.82
N LEU A 364 3.21 6.37 14.62
CA LEU A 364 4.17 5.30 14.90
C LEU A 364 3.93 4.08 14.01
N PHE A 365 5.01 3.57 13.43
CA PHE A 365 5.03 2.45 12.49
C PHE A 365 5.82 1.26 13.07
N MET A 366 5.34 0.05 12.76
CA MET A 366 6.19 -1.15 12.65
C MET A 366 6.58 -1.28 11.17
N ASN A 367 7.82 -1.64 10.89
CA ASN A 367 8.35 -1.77 9.53
C ASN A 367 9.08 -3.12 9.38
N ASP A 368 8.85 -3.84 8.27
CA ASP A 368 9.42 -5.17 8.04
C ASP A 368 9.51 -5.50 6.55
N PHE A 369 10.44 -6.39 6.19
CA PHE A 369 10.63 -6.90 4.83
C PHE A 369 9.95 -8.25 4.60
N ASN A 370 9.94 -8.67 3.33
CA ASN A 370 9.39 -9.94 2.82
C ASN A 370 7.87 -10.14 2.97
N VAL A 371 7.15 -9.25 3.66
CA VAL A 371 5.70 -9.43 3.89
C VAL A 371 4.89 -9.26 2.60
N VAL A 372 5.28 -8.33 1.73
CA VAL A 372 4.55 -8.00 0.49
C VAL A 372 5.20 -8.59 -0.76
N GLU A 373 6.48 -8.90 -0.67
CA GLU A 373 7.37 -9.33 -1.74
C GLU A 373 7.22 -10.81 -2.07
N THR A 374 6.99 -11.63 -1.03
CA THR A 374 6.99 -13.09 -1.15
C THR A 374 6.06 -13.73 -0.12
N CYS A 375 5.65 -14.97 -0.38
CA CYS A 375 5.01 -15.81 0.62
C CYS A 375 5.85 -17.06 0.95
N GLU A 376 7.11 -17.08 0.50
CA GLU A 376 8.06 -18.14 0.83
C GLU A 376 8.71 -17.94 2.21
N ASP A 377 8.73 -16.71 2.73
CA ASP A 377 9.23 -16.41 4.07
C ASP A 377 8.18 -16.75 5.14
N ASP A 378 8.54 -17.68 6.02
CA ASP A 378 7.64 -18.18 7.07
C ASP A 378 7.49 -17.18 8.21
N ASN A 379 8.55 -16.42 8.51
CA ASN A 379 8.53 -15.43 9.58
C ASN A 379 7.64 -14.25 9.16
N ALA A 380 7.83 -13.78 7.92
CA ALA A 380 7.19 -12.60 7.37
C ALA A 380 5.81 -12.82 6.72
N SER A 381 5.12 -13.92 7.00
CA SER A 381 3.76 -14.09 6.44
C SER A 381 2.83 -12.95 6.88
N VAL A 382 1.90 -12.54 5.99
CA VAL A 382 0.96 -11.45 6.27
C VAL A 382 0.16 -11.66 7.56
N ASP A 383 -0.18 -12.91 7.91
CA ASP A 383 -0.88 -13.22 9.17
C ASP A 383 0.02 -13.09 10.40
N ASN A 384 1.30 -13.48 10.31
CA ASN A 384 2.25 -13.24 11.40
C ASN A 384 2.43 -11.73 11.61
N TYR A 385 2.52 -10.96 10.52
CA TYR A 385 2.57 -9.52 10.61
C TYR A 385 1.32 -8.95 11.29
N VAL A 386 0.13 -9.37 10.86
CA VAL A 386 -1.15 -8.99 11.49
C VAL A 386 -1.19 -9.33 12.99
N VAL A 387 -0.65 -10.49 13.40
CA VAL A 387 -0.56 -10.86 14.82
C VAL A 387 0.29 -9.86 15.60
N ARG A 388 1.48 -9.50 15.09
CA ARG A 388 2.37 -8.53 15.75
C ARG A 388 1.77 -7.13 15.77
N LEU A 389 1.19 -6.68 14.65
CA LEU A 389 0.48 -5.39 14.56
C LEU A 389 -0.64 -5.32 15.60
N ARG A 390 -1.47 -6.38 15.72
CA ARG A 390 -2.54 -6.43 16.74
C ARG A 390 -2.03 -6.41 18.17
N GLN A 391 -0.89 -7.04 18.46
CA GLN A 391 -0.27 -6.95 19.79
C GLN A 391 0.17 -5.52 20.11
N LEU A 392 0.72 -4.80 19.13
CA LEU A 392 1.09 -3.39 19.29
C LEU A 392 -0.12 -2.45 19.35
N MET A 393 -1.25 -2.84 18.75
CA MET A 393 -2.53 -2.11 18.85
C MET A 393 -3.25 -2.31 20.19
N GLN A 394 -2.89 -3.32 20.99
CA GLN A 394 -3.54 -3.60 22.30
C GLN A 394 -3.15 -2.61 23.42
N GLY A 395 -2.24 -1.66 23.15
CA GLY A 395 -1.99 -0.55 24.06
C GLY A 395 -3.16 0.44 24.14
N ASP A 396 -2.90 1.62 24.70
CA ASP A 396 -3.82 2.76 24.62
C ASP A 396 -4.21 3.06 23.14
N GLU A 397 -5.43 3.54 22.91
CA GLU A 397 -5.90 3.88 21.56
C GLU A 397 -4.90 4.81 20.84
N GLY A 398 -4.54 4.48 19.60
CA GLY A 398 -3.65 5.30 18.77
C GLY A 398 -2.15 5.11 19.02
N MET A 399 -1.73 3.98 19.57
CA MET A 399 -0.33 3.66 19.83
C MET A 399 0.45 3.23 18.58
N LEU A 400 0.06 2.11 17.95
CA LEU A 400 0.46 1.81 16.57
C LEU A 400 -0.52 2.49 15.62
N GLN A 401 -0.01 3.25 14.67
CA GLN A 401 -0.84 4.06 13.79
C GLN A 401 -0.52 3.89 12.30
N GLY A 402 0.48 3.08 11.95
CA GLY A 402 0.83 2.81 10.56
C GLY A 402 1.51 1.45 10.37
N ILE A 403 1.43 0.95 9.14
CA ILE A 403 2.03 -0.32 8.71
C ILE A 403 3.09 -0.01 7.66
N GLY A 404 4.34 -0.36 7.95
CA GLY A 404 5.46 -0.25 7.02
C GLY A 404 5.73 -1.59 6.33
N LEU A 405 5.92 -1.55 5.02
CA LEU A 405 6.37 -2.67 4.20
C LEU A 405 7.63 -2.19 3.47
N GLU A 406 8.78 -2.81 3.71
CA GLU A 406 10.05 -2.37 3.09
C GLU A 406 9.95 -2.46 1.57
N GLY A 407 9.67 -3.65 1.05
CA GLY A 407 9.42 -3.84 -0.38
C GLY A 407 10.71 -3.96 -1.20
N HIS A 408 11.63 -4.80 -0.73
CA HIS A 408 12.87 -5.15 -1.44
C HIS A 408 12.58 -6.25 -2.48
N PHE A 409 12.12 -5.87 -3.67
CA PHE A 409 11.60 -6.82 -4.65
C PHE A 409 12.70 -7.45 -5.51
N GLY A 410 12.56 -8.74 -5.79
CA GLY A 410 13.15 -9.38 -6.97
C GLY A 410 12.26 -9.15 -8.19
N LYS A 411 11.85 -10.24 -8.86
CA LYS A 411 10.71 -10.20 -9.77
C LYS A 411 9.42 -10.11 -8.93
N PRO A 412 8.56 -9.09 -9.10
CA PRO A 412 7.37 -8.93 -8.29
C PRO A 412 6.28 -9.95 -8.68
N ASN A 413 5.48 -10.36 -7.69
CA ASN A 413 4.22 -11.06 -7.91
C ASN A 413 3.06 -10.11 -7.56
N ILE A 414 2.61 -9.33 -8.55
CA ILE A 414 1.61 -8.27 -8.38
C ILE A 414 0.27 -8.75 -7.79
N PRO A 415 -0.34 -9.86 -8.23
CA PRO A 415 -1.58 -10.33 -7.58
C PRO A 415 -1.35 -10.84 -6.13
N LEU A 416 -0.16 -11.35 -5.78
CA LEU A 416 0.18 -11.63 -4.38
C LEU A 416 0.31 -10.33 -3.57
N MET A 417 1.03 -9.33 -4.09
CA MET A 417 1.16 -8.01 -3.47
C MET A 417 -0.22 -7.40 -3.17
N ARG A 418 -1.14 -7.39 -4.14
CA ARG A 418 -2.52 -6.91 -3.92
C ARG A 418 -3.23 -7.70 -2.81
N ALA A 419 -3.11 -9.02 -2.81
CA ALA A 419 -3.75 -9.86 -1.79
C ALA A 419 -3.22 -9.62 -0.37
N VAL A 420 -1.92 -9.36 -0.23
CA VAL A 420 -1.31 -8.97 1.06
C VAL A 420 -1.86 -7.61 1.50
N LEU A 421 -1.90 -6.62 0.60
CA LEU A 421 -2.42 -5.29 0.89
C LEU A 421 -3.92 -5.32 1.27
N ASP A 422 -4.72 -6.16 0.64
CA ASP A 422 -6.12 -6.40 1.00
C ASP A 422 -6.28 -6.91 2.43
N LYS A 423 -5.44 -7.88 2.83
CA LYS A 423 -5.44 -8.41 4.20
C LYS A 423 -4.99 -7.36 5.21
N LEU A 424 -3.97 -6.56 4.92
CA LEU A 424 -3.52 -5.50 5.82
C LEU A 424 -4.56 -4.36 5.93
N ALA A 425 -5.30 -4.10 4.85
CA ALA A 425 -6.36 -3.07 4.85
C ALA A 425 -7.49 -3.36 5.84
N THR A 426 -7.69 -4.63 6.26
CA THR A 426 -8.70 -4.97 7.28
C THR A 426 -8.40 -4.37 8.65
N LEU A 427 -7.14 -4.03 8.93
CA LEU A 427 -6.70 -3.40 10.17
C LEU A 427 -7.06 -1.91 10.22
N LYS A 428 -7.47 -1.31 9.09
CA LYS A 428 -7.85 0.10 8.97
C LYS A 428 -6.74 1.08 9.41
N LEU A 429 -5.49 0.65 9.29
CA LEU A 429 -4.31 1.49 9.46
C LEU A 429 -3.78 1.91 8.08
N PRO A 430 -3.18 3.11 7.95
CA PRO A 430 -2.48 3.50 6.74
C PRO A 430 -1.29 2.56 6.48
N VAL A 431 -1.21 2.05 5.24
CA VAL A 431 -0.09 1.23 4.77
C VAL A 431 0.86 2.11 3.96
N TRP A 432 2.16 1.91 4.17
CA TRP A 432 3.23 2.54 3.39
C TRP A 432 4.15 1.48 2.80
N LEU A 433 4.50 1.66 1.53
CA LEU A 433 5.71 1.06 0.98
C LEU A 433 6.88 1.98 1.36
N THR A 434 7.88 1.46 2.05
CA THR A 434 8.83 2.29 2.81
C THR A 434 10.25 2.29 2.27
N GLU A 435 10.64 1.25 1.52
CA GLU A 435 12.03 1.03 1.08
C GLU A 435 12.08 0.36 -0.31
N ILE A 436 11.23 0.80 -1.25
CA ILE A 436 11.10 0.14 -2.55
C ILE A 436 12.40 0.21 -3.34
N ASP A 437 12.93 -0.97 -3.65
CA ASP A 437 13.94 -1.17 -4.65
C ASP A 437 13.73 -2.49 -5.40
N ILE A 438 14.39 -2.61 -6.55
CA ILE A 438 14.43 -3.84 -7.33
C ILE A 438 15.84 -4.39 -7.29
N SER A 439 16.00 -5.69 -7.01
CA SER A 439 17.28 -6.36 -6.84
C SER A 439 18.30 -6.02 -7.92
N ARG A 440 19.52 -5.65 -7.50
CA ARG A 440 20.66 -5.35 -8.39
C ARG A 440 21.11 -6.51 -9.27
N ASN A 441 20.64 -7.72 -8.96
CA ASN A 441 20.94 -8.92 -9.75
C ASN A 441 20.16 -8.97 -11.07
N LEU A 442 19.22 -8.03 -11.27
CA LEU A 442 18.47 -7.86 -12.50
C LEU A 442 19.12 -6.76 -13.36
N GLY A 443 19.02 -6.88 -14.69
CA GLY A 443 19.45 -5.82 -15.59
C GLY A 443 18.58 -4.56 -15.45
N LEU A 444 19.15 -3.38 -15.74
CA LEU A 444 18.49 -2.07 -15.56
C LEU A 444 17.09 -1.98 -16.20
N GLN A 445 16.89 -2.63 -17.35
CA GLN A 445 15.58 -2.66 -18.02
C GLN A 445 14.53 -3.47 -17.26
N ASN A 446 14.92 -4.60 -16.67
CA ASN A 446 14.03 -5.38 -15.81
C ASN A 446 13.78 -4.67 -14.49
N GLN A 447 14.79 -3.98 -13.93
CA GLN A 447 14.58 -3.13 -12.76
C GLN A 447 13.54 -2.05 -13.05
N ALA A 448 13.66 -1.34 -14.19
CA ALA A 448 12.71 -0.31 -14.59
C ALA A 448 11.28 -0.86 -14.77
N ALA A 449 11.12 -1.96 -15.53
CA ALA A 449 9.82 -2.57 -15.77
C ALA A 449 9.14 -3.07 -14.47
N TYR A 450 9.89 -3.73 -13.59
CA TYR A 450 9.36 -4.24 -12.33
C TYR A 450 9.09 -3.12 -11.31
N LEU A 451 9.90 -2.06 -11.32
CA LEU A 451 9.62 -0.87 -10.54
C LEU A 451 8.28 -0.26 -10.96
N GLU A 452 8.04 -0.10 -12.27
CA GLU A 452 6.76 0.40 -12.77
C GLU A 452 5.58 -0.45 -12.28
N GLU A 453 5.68 -1.77 -12.36
CA GLU A 453 4.62 -2.68 -11.90
C GLU A 453 4.30 -2.48 -10.41
N VAL A 454 5.32 -2.46 -9.56
CA VAL A 454 5.21 -2.30 -8.10
C VAL A 454 4.63 -0.93 -7.75
N LEU A 455 5.14 0.14 -8.35
CA LEU A 455 4.69 1.51 -8.06
C LEU A 455 3.24 1.73 -8.48
N ARG A 456 2.84 1.25 -9.66
CA ARG A 456 1.44 1.35 -10.11
C ARG A 456 0.50 0.53 -9.22
N GLU A 457 0.90 -0.67 -8.81
CA GLU A 457 0.11 -1.48 -7.88
C GLU A 457 -0.07 -0.76 -6.55
N GLY A 458 1.03 -0.33 -5.92
CA GLY A 458 1.02 0.41 -4.65
C GLY A 458 0.17 1.69 -4.72
N PHE A 459 0.39 2.54 -5.72
CA PHE A 459 -0.31 3.83 -5.84
C PHE A 459 -1.82 3.66 -6.00
N SER A 460 -2.23 2.63 -6.76
CA SER A 460 -3.64 2.32 -7.01
C SER A 460 -4.35 1.67 -5.82
N HIS A 461 -3.64 1.01 -4.91
CA HIS A 461 -4.28 0.28 -3.82
C HIS A 461 -4.99 1.21 -2.82
N PRO A 462 -6.27 0.97 -2.46
CA PRO A 462 -7.05 1.87 -1.61
C PRO A 462 -6.48 2.17 -0.20
N SER A 463 -5.74 1.24 0.39
CA SER A 463 -5.13 1.41 1.73
C SER A 463 -3.75 2.04 1.71
N MET A 464 -3.17 2.29 0.53
CA MET A 464 -1.83 2.87 0.42
C MET A 464 -1.86 4.37 0.73
N HIS A 465 -0.98 4.84 1.61
CA HIS A 465 -0.91 6.23 2.04
C HIS A 465 0.45 6.89 1.78
N GLY A 466 1.43 6.14 1.29
CA GLY A 466 2.69 6.71 0.82
C GLY A 466 3.61 5.64 0.24
N ILE A 467 4.53 6.09 -0.62
CA ILE A 467 5.55 5.25 -1.24
C ILE A 467 6.90 5.93 -1.09
N MET A 468 7.89 5.17 -0.63
CA MET A 468 9.28 5.57 -0.50
C MET A 468 10.16 4.59 -1.28
N LEU A 469 11.04 5.11 -2.12
CA LEU A 469 12.05 4.35 -2.84
C LEU A 469 13.35 4.26 -1.99
N TRP A 470 14.09 3.16 -2.06
CA TRP A 470 15.36 2.99 -1.34
C TRP A 470 16.57 3.19 -2.26
N THR A 471 16.75 4.43 -2.73
CA THR A 471 17.70 4.76 -3.81
C THR A 471 18.67 5.87 -3.43
N ALA A 472 19.03 5.95 -2.15
CA ALA A 472 20.00 6.93 -1.67
C ALA A 472 21.36 6.72 -2.36
N LEU A 473 22.00 7.81 -2.78
CA LEU A 473 23.36 7.79 -3.33
C LEU A 473 24.37 7.83 -2.19
N ASP A 474 25.18 6.80 -2.06
CA ASP A 474 26.27 6.75 -1.08
C ASP A 474 27.47 7.61 -1.52
N LYS A 475 28.48 7.71 -0.64
CA LYS A 475 29.70 8.51 -0.90
C LYS A 475 30.52 8.04 -2.10
N SER A 476 30.33 6.79 -2.55
CA SER A 476 30.98 6.24 -3.74
C SER A 476 30.19 6.50 -5.02
N GLY A 477 28.99 7.07 -4.90
CA GLY A 477 28.09 7.30 -6.03
C GLY A 477 27.32 6.04 -6.43
N THR A 478 27.14 5.10 -5.51
CA THR A 478 26.35 3.87 -5.73
C THR A 478 25.14 3.84 -4.80
N CYS A 479 24.23 2.89 -5.00
CA CYS A 479 23.03 2.69 -4.19
C CYS A 479 22.95 1.23 -3.74
N TYR A 480 22.09 0.95 -2.77
CA TYR A 480 21.96 -0.39 -2.18
C TYR A 480 21.61 -1.49 -3.21
N GLN A 481 20.43 -1.42 -3.84
CA GLN A 481 20.00 -2.33 -4.90
C GLN A 481 19.74 -1.63 -6.23
N MET A 482 19.21 -0.40 -6.17
CA MET A 482 18.69 0.31 -7.32
C MET A 482 19.03 1.79 -7.20
N CYS A 483 19.63 2.34 -8.24
CA CYS A 483 19.80 3.79 -8.38
C CYS A 483 18.75 4.34 -9.34
N LEU A 484 18.34 5.59 -9.16
CA LEU A 484 17.52 6.31 -10.15
C LEU A 484 18.37 7.13 -11.12
N THR A 485 19.61 7.43 -10.74
CA THR A 485 20.47 8.34 -11.47
C THR A 485 21.94 7.96 -11.29
N ASP A 486 22.79 8.41 -12.23
CA ASP A 486 24.24 8.34 -12.10
C ASP A 486 24.81 9.47 -11.21
N THR A 487 26.13 9.56 -11.10
CA THR A 487 26.79 10.60 -10.28
C THR A 487 26.73 12.01 -10.86
N ASN A 488 26.27 12.17 -12.10
CA ASN A 488 26.04 13.45 -12.77
C ASN A 488 24.56 13.85 -12.73
N PHE A 489 23.74 13.13 -11.97
CA PHE A 489 22.29 13.34 -11.87
C PHE A 489 21.57 13.18 -13.22
N GLN A 490 22.11 12.32 -14.11
CA GLN A 490 21.42 11.85 -15.31
C GLN A 490 20.63 10.59 -14.97
N ASN A 491 19.37 10.52 -15.43
CA ASN A 491 18.51 9.38 -15.12
C ASN A 491 19.09 8.07 -15.66
N LEU A 492 18.94 7.02 -14.85
CA LEU A 492 18.98 5.64 -15.30
C LEU A 492 17.56 5.22 -15.75
N PRO A 493 17.37 4.06 -16.41
CA PRO A 493 16.03 3.62 -16.84
C PRO A 493 14.96 3.62 -15.74
N THR A 494 15.35 3.30 -14.50
CA THR A 494 14.52 3.38 -13.31
C THR A 494 14.12 4.81 -12.94
N GLY A 495 15.02 5.80 -13.12
CA GLY A 495 14.73 7.22 -12.96
C GLY A 495 13.77 7.74 -14.04
N ASP A 496 13.93 7.29 -15.29
CA ASP A 496 13.01 7.63 -16.38
C ASP A 496 11.60 7.10 -16.11
N GLU A 497 11.48 5.89 -15.55
CA GLU A 497 10.21 5.32 -15.13
C GLU A 497 9.55 6.11 -14.00
N VAL A 498 10.32 6.56 -13.00
CA VAL A 498 9.82 7.44 -11.94
C VAL A 498 9.33 8.78 -12.51
N ASP A 499 10.11 9.42 -13.37
CA ASP A 499 9.73 10.69 -14.00
C ASP A 499 8.48 10.54 -14.88
N LYS A 500 8.31 9.40 -15.57
CA LYS A 500 7.11 9.05 -16.32
C LYS A 500 5.89 8.99 -15.40
N LEU A 501 5.96 8.20 -14.33
CA LEU A 501 4.84 8.05 -13.38
C LEU A 501 4.50 9.35 -12.65
N LEU A 502 5.50 10.16 -12.28
CA LEU A 502 5.26 11.45 -11.64
C LEU A 502 4.50 12.43 -12.54
N LYS A 503 4.70 12.36 -13.86
CA LYS A 503 3.93 13.13 -14.85
C LYS A 503 2.51 12.60 -15.01
N GLU A 504 2.34 11.26 -15.02
CA GLU A 504 1.01 10.63 -15.06
C GLU A 504 0.18 10.92 -13.80
N TRP A 505 0.83 10.99 -12.64
CA TRP A 505 0.19 11.21 -11.33
C TRP A 505 0.16 12.69 -10.93
N GLN A 506 -0.10 13.56 -11.91
CA GLN A 506 -0.23 14.98 -11.70
C GLN A 506 -1.36 15.55 -12.55
N SER A 507 -2.06 16.56 -12.02
CA SER A 507 -3.07 17.31 -12.79
C SER A 507 -2.42 18.50 -13.48
N ILE A 508 -1.97 18.25 -14.71
CA ILE A 508 -1.41 19.27 -15.61
C ILE A 508 -2.27 19.41 -16.87
N ASP A 509 -2.13 20.53 -17.57
CA ASP A 509 -2.75 20.82 -18.87
C ASP A 509 -4.28 20.70 -18.96
N ILE A 510 -4.98 20.82 -17.83
CA ILE A 510 -6.44 20.87 -17.81
C ILE A 510 -6.88 22.18 -18.45
N LYS A 511 -7.50 22.11 -19.63
CA LYS A 511 -8.00 23.26 -20.39
C LYS A 511 -9.38 22.95 -20.97
N GLY A 512 -10.28 23.92 -20.92
CA GLY A 512 -11.58 23.82 -21.54
C GLY A 512 -12.36 25.12 -21.52
N GLN A 513 -13.62 25.06 -21.93
CA GLN A 513 -14.51 26.21 -21.97
C GLN A 513 -15.80 25.93 -21.22
N THR A 514 -16.36 26.97 -20.62
CA THR A 514 -17.66 26.87 -19.96
C THR A 514 -18.78 26.58 -20.97
N ASN A 515 -19.65 25.64 -20.61
CA ASN A 515 -20.81 25.26 -21.40
C ASN A 515 -21.95 26.30 -21.32
N VAL A 516 -23.12 25.98 -21.85
CA VAL A 516 -24.31 26.87 -21.84
C VAL A 516 -24.83 27.21 -20.43
N ARG A 517 -24.43 26.46 -19.40
CA ARG A 517 -24.74 26.75 -17.99
C ARG A 517 -23.64 27.58 -17.32
N GLY A 518 -22.64 28.06 -18.06
CA GLY A 518 -21.50 28.79 -17.51
C GLY A 518 -20.58 27.91 -16.68
N SER A 519 -20.58 26.59 -16.90
CA SER A 519 -19.81 25.64 -16.09
C SER A 519 -18.83 24.81 -16.93
N TYR A 520 -17.68 24.47 -16.36
CA TYR A 520 -16.75 23.48 -16.90
C TYR A 520 -16.38 22.47 -15.81
N SER A 521 -16.43 21.18 -16.13
CA SER A 521 -16.17 20.09 -15.19
C SER A 521 -14.99 19.23 -15.65
N PHE A 522 -14.16 18.80 -14.71
CA PHE A 522 -13.00 17.95 -14.94
C PHE A 522 -12.67 17.12 -13.70
N SER A 523 -11.75 16.16 -13.82
CA SER A 523 -11.23 15.34 -12.71
C SER A 523 -9.76 15.69 -12.47
N ALA A 524 -9.37 15.92 -11.21
CA ALA A 524 -7.99 16.25 -10.83
C ALA A 524 -7.56 15.44 -9.61
N PHE A 525 -6.25 15.22 -9.46
CA PHE A 525 -5.61 14.55 -8.33
C PHE A 525 -5.79 15.35 -7.04
N LEU A 526 -5.68 14.68 -5.88
CA LEU A 526 -5.74 15.34 -4.58
C LEU A 526 -4.53 16.27 -4.36
N GLY A 527 -4.75 17.37 -3.64
CA GLY A 527 -3.74 18.38 -3.32
C GLY A 527 -4.21 19.81 -3.60
N GLU A 528 -3.28 20.77 -3.56
CA GLU A 528 -3.56 22.18 -3.82
C GLU A 528 -3.57 22.47 -5.32
N HIS A 529 -4.53 23.30 -5.76
CA HIS A 529 -4.74 23.64 -7.16
C HIS A 529 -4.95 25.14 -7.35
N GLU A 530 -4.64 25.62 -8.54
CA GLU A 530 -5.07 26.93 -9.05
C GLU A 530 -5.92 26.74 -10.31
N VAL A 531 -7.06 27.42 -10.36
CA VAL A 531 -7.85 27.60 -11.59
C VAL A 531 -7.73 29.04 -12.05
N SER A 532 -7.43 29.22 -13.35
CA SER A 532 -7.47 30.49 -14.06
C SER A 532 -8.65 30.50 -15.03
N VAL A 533 -9.48 31.53 -14.94
CA VAL A 533 -10.64 31.74 -15.82
C VAL A 533 -10.44 33.04 -16.58
N SER A 534 -10.71 33.03 -17.89
CA SER A 534 -10.66 34.24 -18.72
C SER A 534 -11.83 34.34 -19.68
N SER A 535 -12.33 35.56 -19.90
CA SER A 535 -13.32 35.89 -20.94
C SER A 535 -13.11 37.32 -21.40
N GLY A 536 -12.89 37.51 -22.71
CA GLY A 536 -12.47 38.82 -23.24
C GLY A 536 -11.16 39.29 -22.58
N ASN A 537 -11.19 40.48 -21.97
CA ASN A 537 -10.05 41.07 -21.26
C ASN A 537 -10.03 40.74 -19.75
N ALA A 538 -11.07 40.09 -19.22
CA ALA A 538 -11.14 39.73 -17.81
C ALA A 538 -10.42 38.39 -17.56
N THR A 539 -9.59 38.35 -16.53
CA THR A 539 -8.92 37.12 -16.06
C THR A 539 -8.93 37.08 -14.55
N LYS A 540 -9.24 35.93 -13.96
CA LYS A 540 -9.23 35.71 -12.51
C LYS A 540 -8.65 34.36 -12.17
N ARG A 541 -7.87 34.32 -11.08
CA ARG A 541 -7.26 33.10 -10.53
C ARG A 541 -7.82 32.82 -9.15
N VAL A 542 -8.05 31.55 -8.84
CA VAL A 542 -8.55 31.08 -7.55
C VAL A 542 -7.81 29.81 -7.17
N THR A 543 -7.32 29.75 -5.93
CA THR A 543 -6.69 28.55 -5.35
C THR A 543 -7.69 27.77 -4.51
N PHE A 544 -7.54 26.45 -4.48
CA PHE A 544 -8.37 25.56 -3.67
C PHE A 544 -7.70 24.21 -3.41
N SER A 545 -8.07 23.59 -2.30
CA SER A 545 -7.65 22.24 -1.91
C SER A 545 -8.66 21.18 -2.39
N LEU A 546 -8.13 20.04 -2.85
CA LEU A 546 -8.88 18.81 -3.07
C LEU A 546 -8.44 17.76 -2.05
N ASP A 547 -9.41 17.26 -1.27
CA ASP A 547 -9.20 16.32 -0.17
C ASP A 547 -9.88 14.96 -0.41
N GLY A 548 -9.82 14.11 0.62
CA GLY A 548 -10.43 12.78 0.61
C GLY A 548 -11.98 12.73 0.49
N SER A 549 -12.70 13.86 0.54
CA SER A 549 -14.17 13.88 0.49
C SER A 549 -14.73 13.31 -0.82
N GLN A 550 -15.84 12.56 -0.79
CA GLN A 550 -16.38 11.93 -2.02
C GLN A 550 -17.22 12.89 -2.88
N GLU A 551 -17.39 14.14 -2.45
CA GLU A 551 -18.24 15.11 -3.12
C GLU A 551 -17.52 15.84 -4.26
N THR A 552 -18.27 16.23 -5.29
CA THR A 552 -17.76 17.11 -6.34
C THR A 552 -17.43 18.47 -5.74
N LYS A 553 -16.20 18.96 -5.97
CA LYS A 553 -15.80 20.30 -5.54
C LYS A 553 -16.39 21.35 -6.47
N HIS A 554 -17.18 22.26 -5.93
CA HIS A 554 -17.73 23.39 -6.68
C HIS A 554 -16.93 24.66 -6.43
N ILE A 555 -16.48 25.31 -7.51
CA ILE A 555 -15.71 26.56 -7.46
C ILE A 555 -16.51 27.63 -8.21
N ASN A 556 -16.82 28.74 -7.55
CA ASN A 556 -17.52 29.86 -8.17
C ASN A 556 -16.51 30.97 -8.49
N VAL A 557 -16.45 31.38 -9.74
CA VAL A 557 -15.55 32.45 -10.22
C VAL A 557 -16.40 33.56 -10.85
N GLN A 558 -16.34 34.74 -10.26
CA GLN A 558 -16.96 35.93 -10.83
C GLN A 558 -15.90 36.76 -11.56
N LEU A 559 -16.08 36.97 -12.86
CA LEU A 559 -15.20 37.76 -13.74
C LEU A 559 -15.52 39.26 -13.70
#